data_AF-A0ABD1HRP5-F1
#
_entry.id   AF-A0ABD1HRP5-F1
#
_cell.length_a   1.000
_cell.length_b   1.000
_cell.length_c   1.000
_cell.angle_alpha   90.00
_cell.angle_beta   90.00
_cell.angle_gamma   90.00
#
_symmetry.space_group_name_H-M   'P 1'
#
loop_
_entity.id
_entity.type
_entity.pdbx_description
1 polymer ?
#
loop_
_entity_poly.entity_id
_entity_poly.type
_entity_poly.pdbx_seq_one_letter_code
_entity_poly.pdbx_strand_id
1 'polypeptide(L)'
;MEIAKVVKIPLSSKQIQHSKTPLIHTRNLNSFPTHFKSKSNAQSPNVTTTNSSEISGARFDRKTLSREAYGLEIEVPTMAEIVESSRLQKLDLQLRRFGPFFRITAKSLESGRELGRAEGVIRFWFGGKILHMDSMKLERETIGMNKSIFGIGLFLGAMAIRFGFDCGCAKAELLAINDTLLYHSKLVRFYTRLGFEQVYEVKGGSLRDLGDMLVWGGVGTRMDANLEDLMIKWCSRFKPK
;
A
#
# COMPACT_ATOMS: atom_id res chain seq x y z
N MET A 1 67.46 -19.06 -6.95
CA MET A 1 67.52 -18.23 -8.18
C MET A 1 67.20 -19.17 -9.33
N GLU A 2 65.93 -19.33 -9.66
CA GLU A 2 65.53 -19.98 -10.91
C GLU A 2 64.23 -19.37 -11.43
N ILE A 3 64.47 -18.61 -12.49
CA ILE A 3 63.65 -17.92 -13.46
C ILE A 3 62.48 -18.75 -14.03
N ALA A 4 61.40 -18.02 -14.31
CA ALA A 4 60.12 -18.43 -14.84
C ALA A 4 60.16 -19.36 -16.07
N LYS A 5 59.25 -20.34 -16.09
CA LYS A 5 58.72 -20.93 -17.33
C LYS A 5 57.35 -20.33 -17.64
N VAL A 6 57.31 -19.59 -18.74
CA VAL A 6 56.13 -19.04 -19.40
C VAL A 6 55.34 -20.20 -20.03
N VAL A 7 54.12 -20.42 -19.58
CA VAL A 7 53.13 -21.26 -20.27
C VAL A 7 52.15 -20.33 -20.99
N LYS A 8 52.22 -20.32 -22.33
CA LYS A 8 51.23 -19.68 -23.20
C LYS A 8 49.92 -20.47 -23.11
N ILE A 9 48.84 -19.80 -22.71
CA ILE A 9 47.47 -20.31 -22.81
C ILE A 9 46.77 -19.52 -23.93
N PRO A 10 46.06 -20.18 -24.87
CA PRO A 10 45.47 -19.51 -26.03
C PRO A 10 44.27 -18.65 -25.67
N LEU A 11 44.21 -17.45 -26.23
CA LEU A 11 43.03 -16.57 -26.22
C LEU A 11 41.91 -17.21 -27.06
N SER A 12 40.92 -17.78 -26.37
CA SER A 12 39.63 -18.15 -26.97
C SER A 12 38.64 -17.01 -26.80
N SER A 13 38.34 -16.32 -27.89
CA SER A 13 37.30 -15.31 -27.98
C SER A 13 35.92 -15.97 -27.86
N LYS A 14 35.32 -15.95 -26.66
CA LYS A 14 33.90 -16.24 -26.48
C LYS A 14 33.10 -14.94 -26.50
N GLN A 15 32.35 -14.74 -27.58
CA GLN A 15 31.29 -13.75 -27.70
C GLN A 15 30.30 -13.91 -26.54
N ILE A 16 30.07 -12.81 -25.82
CA ILE A 16 29.00 -12.68 -24.82
C ILE A 16 27.69 -12.55 -25.59
N GLN A 17 26.95 -13.65 -25.72
CA GLN A 17 25.55 -13.60 -26.14
C GLN A 17 24.69 -13.21 -24.94
N HIS A 18 24.13 -12.00 -24.99
CA HIS A 18 23.04 -11.58 -24.11
C HIS A 18 21.81 -12.45 -24.39
N SER A 19 21.52 -13.40 -23.49
CA SER A 19 20.24 -14.11 -23.49
C SER A 19 19.13 -13.16 -23.04
N LYS A 20 18.41 -12.59 -24.01
CA LYS A 20 17.10 -11.97 -23.77
C LYS A 20 16.11 -13.07 -23.40
N THR A 21 15.75 -13.15 -22.12
CA THR A 21 14.61 -13.98 -21.69
C THR A 21 13.32 -13.29 -22.13
N PRO A 22 12.44 -13.96 -22.89
CA PRO A 22 11.23 -13.32 -23.42
C PRO A 22 10.20 -13.09 -22.32
N LEU A 23 9.67 -11.86 -22.27
CA LEU A 23 8.44 -11.52 -21.56
C LEU A 23 7.29 -12.31 -22.18
N ILE A 24 6.82 -13.32 -21.45
CA ILE A 24 5.66 -14.13 -21.85
C ILE A 24 4.40 -13.30 -21.71
N HIS A 25 3.78 -13.09 -22.87
CA HIS A 25 2.40 -12.71 -23.12
C HIS A 25 1.42 -13.52 -22.25
N THR A 26 0.88 -12.93 -21.18
CA THR A 26 -0.30 -13.47 -20.49
C THR A 26 -1.53 -12.71 -20.97
N ARG A 27 -2.24 -13.34 -21.90
CA ARG A 27 -3.61 -12.99 -22.29
C ARG A 27 -4.55 -13.12 -21.09
N ASN A 28 -5.44 -12.14 -20.98
CA ASN A 28 -6.78 -12.21 -20.36
C ASN A 28 -6.87 -12.41 -18.83
N LEU A 29 -6.91 -11.29 -18.09
CA LEU A 29 -7.42 -11.21 -16.72
C LEU A 29 -8.63 -10.26 -16.70
N ASN A 30 -9.74 -10.69 -17.28
CA ASN A 30 -11.04 -10.01 -17.26
C ASN A 30 -11.92 -10.37 -16.03
N SER A 31 -11.37 -10.98 -14.98
CA SER A 31 -12.15 -11.34 -13.78
C SER A 31 -12.02 -10.31 -12.65
N PHE A 32 -12.48 -9.08 -12.89
CA PHE A 32 -12.86 -8.18 -11.80
C PHE A 32 -14.38 -8.13 -11.72
N PRO A 33 -15.03 -8.67 -10.67
CA PRO A 33 -16.47 -8.54 -10.53
C PRO A 33 -16.85 -7.09 -10.22
N THR A 34 -17.49 -6.43 -11.20
CA THR A 34 -18.15 -5.14 -11.07
C THR A 34 -19.59 -5.32 -10.61
N HIS A 35 -19.84 -5.67 -9.34
CA HIS A 35 -21.20 -5.54 -8.80
C HIS A 35 -21.18 -5.34 -7.29
N PHE A 36 -21.34 -4.10 -6.85
CA PHE A 36 -21.92 -3.78 -5.55
C PHE A 36 -23.18 -2.97 -5.81
N LYS A 37 -24.34 -3.62 -5.79
CA LYS A 37 -25.66 -2.96 -5.90
C LYS A 37 -25.95 -2.27 -4.57
N SER A 38 -25.97 -0.94 -4.55
CA SER A 38 -26.61 -0.18 -3.47
C SER A 38 -28.12 -0.31 -3.61
N LYS A 39 -28.78 -0.97 -2.65
CA LYS A 39 -30.24 -0.86 -2.50
C LYS A 39 -30.55 0.51 -1.89
N SER A 40 -31.00 1.46 -2.70
CA SER A 40 -31.72 2.65 -2.24
C SER A 40 -33.21 2.33 -2.25
N ASN A 41 -33.80 2.13 -1.08
CA ASN A 41 -35.25 2.15 -0.92
C ASN A 41 -35.60 3.51 -0.29
N ALA A 42 -36.04 4.44 -1.12
CA ALA A 42 -36.53 5.74 -0.70
C ALA A 42 -38.05 5.66 -0.60
N GLN A 43 -38.59 5.94 0.59
CA GLN A 43 -40.01 6.18 0.77
C GLN A 43 -40.14 7.37 1.73
N SER A 44 -40.56 8.50 1.17
CA SER A 44 -40.85 9.75 1.88
C SER A 44 -42.06 9.59 2.80
N PRO A 45 -42.16 10.43 3.83
CA PRO A 45 -43.31 11.34 3.84
C PRO A 45 -42.95 12.79 4.14
N ASN A 46 -43.78 13.67 3.55
CA ASN A 46 -43.78 15.12 3.63
C ASN A 46 -44.02 15.63 5.06
N VAL A 47 -43.31 16.69 5.47
CA VAL A 47 -43.83 17.69 6.42
C VAL A 47 -43.38 19.10 6.00
N THR A 48 -44.34 20.00 6.09
CA THR A 48 -44.44 21.38 5.61
C THR A 48 -43.53 22.40 6.29
N THR A 49 -43.02 23.30 5.45
CA THR A 49 -42.64 24.72 5.59
C THR A 49 -42.77 25.41 6.97
N THR A 50 -41.68 26.05 7.41
CA THR A 50 -41.75 27.41 8.00
C THR A 50 -40.41 28.15 7.85
N ASN A 51 -40.50 29.41 7.40
CA ASN A 51 -39.39 30.32 7.11
C ASN A 51 -38.79 30.93 8.39
N SER A 52 -37.47 31.14 8.44
CA SER A 52 -36.85 32.29 9.14
C SER A 52 -35.46 32.60 8.59
N SER A 53 -35.36 33.80 8.02
CA SER A 53 -34.21 34.70 7.80
C SER A 53 -32.83 34.38 8.41
N GLU A 54 -31.82 34.49 7.52
CA GLU A 54 -30.54 35.21 7.65
C GLU A 54 -29.72 35.13 8.95
N ILE A 55 -28.59 34.41 8.90
CA ILE A 55 -27.31 34.88 9.46
C ILE A 55 -26.18 34.56 8.49
N SER A 56 -25.41 35.61 8.20
CA SER A 56 -24.27 35.71 7.33
C SER A 56 -23.05 34.89 7.79
N GLY A 57 -22.43 34.22 6.82
CA GLY A 57 -20.98 34.11 6.64
C GLY A 57 -20.09 33.79 7.84
N ALA A 58 -20.02 32.52 8.23
CA ALA A 58 -18.81 31.93 8.79
C ALA A 58 -18.53 30.59 8.08
N ARG A 59 -17.48 30.54 7.26
CA ARG A 59 -16.91 29.26 6.79
C ARG A 59 -16.30 28.57 8.01
N PHE A 60 -17.11 27.81 8.73
CA PHE A 60 -16.61 26.89 9.74
C PHE A 60 -15.83 25.78 9.05
N ASP A 61 -14.52 25.79 9.26
CA ASP A 61 -13.62 24.70 8.90
C ASP A 61 -14.13 23.40 9.53
N ARG A 62 -14.70 22.54 8.69
CA ARG A 62 -15.30 21.25 9.09
C ARG A 62 -14.25 20.28 9.67
N LYS A 63 -12.96 20.61 9.59
CA LYS A 63 -11.86 19.73 10.01
C LYS A 63 -11.57 19.74 11.52
N THR A 64 -12.05 20.73 12.27
CA THR A 64 -11.65 20.89 13.68
C THR A 64 -12.74 20.45 14.67
N LEU A 65 -13.99 20.29 14.24
CA LEU A 65 -15.13 19.99 15.11
C LEU A 65 -15.36 18.50 15.42
N SER A 66 -14.59 17.57 14.85
CA SER A 66 -14.80 16.13 15.07
C SER A 66 -13.98 15.52 16.21
N ARG A 67 -12.98 16.24 16.74
CA ARG A 67 -12.03 15.65 17.70
C ARG A 67 -12.43 15.81 19.18
N GLU A 68 -13.29 16.76 19.48
CA GLU A 68 -13.64 17.11 20.88
C GLU A 68 -15.09 16.77 21.26
N ALA A 69 -15.98 16.49 20.29
CA ALA A 69 -17.41 16.37 20.56
C ALA A 69 -17.88 14.99 21.08
N TYR A 70 -17.03 13.96 21.04
CA TYR A 70 -17.34 12.65 21.60
C TYR A 70 -16.06 12.03 22.14
N GLY A 71 -15.92 11.90 23.46
CA GLY A 71 -14.85 11.14 24.13
C GLY A 71 -14.91 9.64 23.87
N LEU A 72 -15.32 9.23 22.66
CA LEU A 72 -15.15 7.89 22.14
C LEU A 72 -13.67 7.78 21.80
N GLU A 73 -12.91 7.10 22.66
CA GLU A 73 -11.61 6.57 22.26
C GLU A 73 -11.81 5.86 20.93
N ILE A 74 -11.24 6.41 19.86
CA ILE A 74 -11.38 5.82 18.54
C ILE A 74 -10.56 4.54 18.56
N GLU A 75 -11.24 3.43 18.82
CA GLU A 75 -10.62 2.13 19.01
C GLU A 75 -10.12 1.60 17.65
N VAL A 76 -8.85 1.90 17.36
CA VAL A 76 -8.10 1.42 16.20
C VAL A 76 -7.66 -0.04 16.41
N PRO A 77 -7.67 -0.89 15.37
CA PRO A 77 -7.35 -2.31 15.53
C PRO A 77 -5.90 -2.51 16.01
N THR A 78 -5.72 -3.38 16.98
CA THR A 78 -4.42 -3.82 17.51
C THR A 78 -3.67 -4.71 16.53
N MET A 79 -2.35 -4.83 16.71
CA MET A 79 -1.55 -5.78 15.93
C MET A 79 -2.05 -7.22 16.11
N ALA A 80 -2.49 -7.58 17.32
CA ALA A 80 -3.04 -8.89 17.62
C ALA A 80 -4.33 -9.16 16.85
N GLU A 81 -5.26 -8.20 16.79
CA GLU A 81 -6.51 -8.34 16.04
C GLU A 81 -6.27 -8.49 14.53
N ILE A 82 -5.30 -7.74 13.96
CA ILE A 82 -4.93 -7.88 12.55
C ILE A 82 -4.39 -9.29 12.26
N VAL A 83 -3.50 -9.80 13.12
CA VAL A 83 -2.93 -11.15 13.00
C VAL A 83 -4.02 -12.22 13.17
N GLU A 84 -4.93 -12.06 14.13
CA GLU A 84 -5.99 -13.03 14.36
C GLU A 84 -6.99 -13.05 13.21
N SER A 85 -7.43 -11.87 12.74
CA SER A 85 -8.27 -11.75 11.55
C SER A 85 -7.60 -12.35 10.31
N SER A 86 -6.28 -12.24 10.16
CA SER A 86 -5.57 -12.88 9.03
C SER A 86 -5.59 -14.41 9.13
N ARG A 87 -5.45 -14.96 10.33
CA ARG A 87 -5.52 -16.42 10.57
C ARG A 87 -6.90 -16.98 10.25
N LEU A 88 -7.97 -16.26 10.57
CA LEU A 88 -9.34 -16.62 10.14
C LEU A 88 -9.47 -16.68 8.62
N GLN A 89 -8.67 -15.89 7.89
CA GLN A 89 -8.56 -15.94 6.44
C GLN A 89 -7.52 -16.96 5.93
N LYS A 90 -7.03 -17.84 6.80
CA LYS A 90 -5.97 -18.83 6.55
C LYS A 90 -4.67 -18.19 6.04
N LEU A 91 -4.31 -17.03 6.59
CA LEU A 91 -3.09 -16.30 6.29
C LEU A 91 -2.23 -16.19 7.57
N ASP A 92 -0.96 -16.58 7.46
CA ASP A 92 0.06 -16.33 8.46
C ASP A 92 0.82 -15.05 8.09
N LEU A 93 0.65 -13.99 8.88
CA LEU A 93 1.37 -12.73 8.71
C LEU A 93 2.56 -12.67 9.65
N GLN A 94 3.73 -12.34 9.11
CA GLN A 94 4.96 -12.21 9.89
C GLN A 94 5.64 -10.88 9.60
N LEU A 95 5.89 -10.10 10.66
CA LEU A 95 6.71 -8.89 10.61
C LEU A 95 8.15 -9.21 11.03
N ARG A 96 9.11 -8.82 10.19
CA ARG A 96 10.55 -8.84 10.47
C ARG A 96 11.09 -7.42 10.38
N ARG A 97 12.02 -7.07 11.27
CA ARG A 97 12.60 -5.73 11.36
C ARG A 97 14.12 -5.83 11.31
N PHE A 98 14.74 -4.87 10.65
CA PHE A 98 16.18 -4.67 10.62
C PHE A 98 16.47 -3.18 10.69
N GLY A 99 16.72 -2.67 11.90
CA GLY A 99 16.80 -1.24 12.16
C GLY A 99 15.50 -0.52 11.75
N PRO A 100 15.55 0.58 10.97
CA PRO A 100 14.36 1.28 10.51
C PRO A 100 13.61 0.52 9.40
N PHE A 101 14.23 -0.50 8.78
CA PHE A 101 13.63 -1.28 7.71
C PHE A 101 12.76 -2.39 8.28
N PHE A 102 11.71 -2.72 7.55
CA PHE A 102 10.84 -3.83 7.88
C PHE A 102 10.42 -4.60 6.64
N ARG A 103 10.09 -5.87 6.86
CA ARG A 103 9.47 -6.75 5.88
C ARG A 103 8.31 -7.47 6.54
N ILE A 104 7.18 -7.49 5.85
CA ILE A 104 6.02 -8.29 6.19
C ILE A 104 5.86 -9.37 5.14
N THR A 105 5.62 -10.60 5.58
CA THR A 105 5.35 -11.74 4.69
C THR A 105 3.98 -12.31 5.03
N ALA A 106 3.18 -12.60 4.01
CA ALA A 106 1.95 -13.35 4.11
C ALA A 106 2.16 -14.76 3.54
N LYS A 107 1.94 -15.78 4.36
CA LYS A 107 1.98 -17.19 3.94
C LYS A 107 0.60 -17.82 4.03
N SER A 108 0.35 -18.80 3.18
CA SER A 108 -0.82 -19.66 3.33
C SER A 108 -0.65 -20.56 4.55
N LEU A 109 -1.63 -20.58 5.45
CA LEU A 109 -1.64 -21.56 6.54
C LEU A 109 -1.89 -22.99 6.04
N GLU A 110 -2.44 -23.15 4.83
CA GLU A 110 -2.73 -24.46 4.24
C GLU A 110 -1.51 -25.05 3.53
N SER A 111 -0.84 -24.25 2.68
CA SER A 111 0.28 -24.72 1.85
C SER A 111 1.66 -24.36 2.42
N GLY A 112 1.73 -23.44 3.40
CA GLY A 112 2.98 -22.88 3.93
C GLY A 112 3.72 -21.96 2.95
N ARG A 113 3.21 -21.79 1.72
CA ARG A 113 3.86 -21.01 0.67
C ARG A 113 3.62 -19.52 0.84
N GLU A 114 4.57 -18.73 0.35
CA GLU A 114 4.46 -17.27 0.36
C GLU A 114 3.43 -16.81 -0.68
N LEU A 115 2.45 -16.05 -0.22
CA LEU A 115 1.39 -15.45 -1.03
C LEU A 115 1.72 -14.00 -1.40
N GLY A 116 2.53 -13.34 -0.57
CA GLY A 116 3.05 -12.02 -0.86
C GLY A 116 3.88 -11.45 0.27
N ARG A 117 4.47 -10.30 -0.01
CA ARG A 117 5.30 -9.55 0.93
C ARG A 117 5.14 -8.05 0.73
N ALA A 118 5.41 -7.30 1.79
CA ALA A 118 5.52 -5.86 1.77
C ALA A 118 6.79 -5.43 2.50
N GLU A 119 7.49 -4.44 1.98
CA GLU A 119 8.74 -3.91 2.52
C GLU A 119 8.63 -2.40 2.64
N GLY A 120 9.33 -1.85 3.63
CA GLY A 120 9.36 -0.42 3.85
C GLY A 120 10.37 -0.02 4.90
N VAL A 121 10.38 1.28 5.20
CA VAL A 121 11.32 1.89 6.12
C VAL A 121 10.64 3.00 6.93
N ILE A 122 10.99 3.11 8.20
CA ILE A 122 10.63 4.26 9.02
C ILE A 122 11.65 5.36 8.76
N ARG A 123 11.24 6.42 8.07
CA ARG A 123 12.07 7.59 7.79
C ARG A 123 11.91 8.61 8.90
N PHE A 124 13.02 9.20 9.32
CA PHE A 124 13.05 10.31 10.26
C PHE A 124 13.24 11.60 9.46
N TRP A 125 12.28 12.52 9.56
CA TRP A 125 12.32 13.79 8.84
C TRP A 125 12.01 14.96 9.79
N PHE A 126 12.35 16.18 9.36
CA PHE A 126 11.92 17.40 10.05
C PHE A 126 10.38 17.49 10.00
N GLY A 127 9.72 17.22 11.12
CA GLY A 127 8.25 17.07 11.20
C GLY A 127 7.77 15.70 11.68
N GLY A 128 8.68 14.77 12.01
CA GLY A 128 8.36 13.51 12.67
C GLY A 128 8.76 12.28 11.87
N LYS A 129 8.20 11.12 12.24
CA LYS A 129 8.46 9.85 11.55
C LYS A 129 7.45 9.64 10.44
N ILE A 130 7.93 9.16 9.30
CA ILE A 130 7.12 8.83 8.14
C ILE A 130 7.29 7.34 7.87
N LEU A 131 6.17 6.63 7.70
CA LEU A 131 6.15 5.27 7.21
C LEU A 131 6.31 5.31 5.68
N HIS A 132 7.48 4.92 5.19
CA HIS A 132 7.76 4.86 3.77
C HIS A 132 7.57 3.43 3.28
N MET A 133 6.55 3.19 2.47
CA MET A 133 6.25 1.88 1.90
C MET A 133 6.92 1.75 0.54
N ASP A 134 7.98 0.93 0.49
CA ASP A 134 8.85 0.80 -0.68
C ASP A 134 8.25 -0.17 -1.71
N SER A 135 7.93 -1.40 -1.28
CA SER A 135 7.44 -2.42 -2.20
C SER A 135 6.32 -3.27 -1.61
N MET A 136 5.40 -3.70 -2.47
CA MET A 136 4.42 -4.74 -2.16
C MET A 136 4.31 -5.67 -3.37
N LYS A 137 4.51 -6.97 -3.14
CA LYS A 137 4.52 -7.99 -4.19
C LYS A 137 3.60 -9.13 -3.76
N LEU A 138 2.71 -9.53 -4.66
CA LEU A 138 1.86 -10.70 -4.49
C LEU A 138 2.34 -11.78 -5.45
N GLU A 139 2.48 -13.00 -4.95
CA GLU A 139 2.96 -14.13 -5.72
C GLU A 139 1.87 -14.70 -6.63
N ARG A 140 2.26 -15.42 -7.69
CA ARG A 140 1.31 -16.03 -8.64
C ARG A 140 0.33 -16.98 -7.97
N GLU A 141 0.74 -17.64 -6.89
CA GLU A 141 -0.12 -18.53 -6.10
C GLU A 141 -1.40 -17.81 -5.63
N THR A 142 -1.31 -16.52 -5.31
CA THR A 142 -2.45 -15.69 -4.90
C THR A 142 -3.51 -15.56 -5.98
N ILE A 143 -3.15 -15.66 -7.26
CA ILE A 143 -4.10 -15.61 -8.39
C ILE A 143 -4.97 -16.87 -8.46
N GLY A 144 -4.42 -18.02 -8.04
CA GLY A 144 -5.13 -19.31 -8.04
C GLY A 144 -6.01 -19.53 -6.81
N MET A 145 -5.99 -18.62 -5.84
CA MET A 145 -6.79 -18.75 -4.63
C MET A 145 -8.21 -18.26 -4.85
N ASN A 146 -9.19 -18.89 -4.17
CA ASN A 146 -10.55 -18.36 -4.05
C ASN A 146 -10.63 -17.14 -3.08
N LYS A 147 -9.51 -16.42 -2.90
CA LYS A 147 -9.38 -15.24 -2.05
C LYS A 147 -9.04 -14.07 -2.95
N SER A 148 -9.61 -12.91 -2.66
CA SER A 148 -9.30 -11.72 -3.45
C SER A 148 -7.84 -11.30 -3.24
N ILE A 149 -7.12 -11.07 -4.33
CA ILE A 149 -5.81 -10.38 -4.37
C ILE A 149 -5.87 -9.09 -3.52
N PHE A 150 -6.99 -8.38 -3.59
CA PHE A 150 -7.26 -7.19 -2.80
C PHE A 150 -7.26 -7.47 -1.29
N GLY A 151 -7.80 -8.62 -0.87
CA GLY A 151 -7.85 -9.01 0.54
C GLY A 151 -6.45 -9.23 1.12
N ILE A 152 -5.58 -9.96 0.43
CA ILE A 152 -4.20 -10.18 0.89
C ILE A 152 -3.43 -8.86 0.95
N GLY A 153 -3.56 -8.02 -0.09
CA GLY A 153 -2.95 -6.69 -0.11
C GLY A 153 -3.41 -5.81 1.04
N LEU A 154 -4.70 -5.88 1.42
CA LEU A 154 -5.24 -5.16 2.57
C LEU A 154 -4.63 -5.64 3.89
N PHE A 155 -4.42 -6.95 4.08
CA PHE A 155 -3.76 -7.49 5.29
C PHE A 155 -2.28 -7.08 5.39
N LEU A 156 -1.53 -7.18 4.30
CA LEU A 156 -0.14 -6.69 4.24
C LEU A 156 -0.07 -5.19 4.55
N GLY A 157 -0.94 -4.40 3.93
CA GLY A 157 -1.06 -2.97 4.17
C GLY A 157 -1.44 -2.65 5.61
N ALA A 158 -2.44 -3.32 6.17
CA ALA A 158 -2.90 -3.09 7.54
C ALA A 158 -1.81 -3.38 8.59
N MET A 159 -1.06 -4.48 8.44
CA MET A 159 0.05 -4.76 9.33
C MET A 159 1.16 -3.69 9.19
N ALA A 160 1.45 -3.21 7.97
CA ALA A 160 2.43 -2.15 7.74
C ALA A 160 2.00 -0.82 8.38
N ILE A 161 0.75 -0.42 8.17
CA ILE A 161 0.17 0.79 8.76
C ILE A 161 0.16 0.69 10.28
N ARG A 162 -0.30 -0.42 10.85
CA ARG A 162 -0.29 -0.61 12.31
C ARG A 162 1.12 -0.54 12.88
N PHE A 163 2.08 -1.18 12.22
CA PHE A 163 3.48 -1.10 12.63
C PHE A 163 4.02 0.33 12.60
N GLY A 164 3.72 1.09 11.54
CA GLY A 164 4.09 2.51 11.46
C GLY A 164 3.44 3.35 12.56
N PHE A 165 2.18 3.07 12.89
CA PHE A 165 1.43 3.76 13.94
C PHE A 165 2.07 3.50 15.31
N ASP A 166 2.39 2.24 15.61
CA ASP A 166 3.10 1.85 16.83
C ASP A 166 4.51 2.48 16.91
N CYS A 167 5.14 2.76 15.77
CA CYS A 167 6.40 3.50 15.72
C CYS A 167 6.24 5.01 15.92
N GLY A 168 5.02 5.54 15.98
CA GLY A 168 4.71 6.97 16.10
C GLY A 168 4.75 7.73 14.77
N CYS A 169 4.50 7.05 13.64
CA CYS A 169 4.34 7.73 12.36
C CYS A 169 2.94 8.33 12.23
N ALA A 170 2.84 9.59 11.83
CA ALA A 170 1.55 10.21 11.52
C ALA A 170 1.14 9.97 10.04
N LYS A 171 2.14 9.82 9.17
CA LYS A 171 1.97 9.74 7.72
C LYS A 171 2.60 8.49 7.11
N ALA A 172 1.89 7.89 6.16
CA ALA A 172 2.40 6.85 5.28
C ALA A 172 2.57 7.44 3.88
N GLU A 173 3.65 7.08 3.19
CA GLU A 173 3.90 7.46 1.80
C GLU A 173 4.24 6.23 0.97
N LEU A 174 3.81 6.23 -0.29
CA LEU A 174 4.16 5.23 -1.30
C LEU A 174 4.25 5.87 -2.70
N LEU A 175 4.95 5.20 -3.62
CA LEU A 175 4.96 5.57 -5.03
C LEU A 175 4.20 4.51 -5.85
N ALA A 176 3.13 4.94 -6.52
CA ALA A 176 2.53 4.16 -7.59
C ALA A 176 3.37 4.33 -8.87
N ILE A 177 4.36 3.45 -9.07
CA ILE A 177 5.30 3.51 -10.19
C ILE A 177 4.56 3.51 -11.54
N ASN A 178 5.06 4.29 -12.49
CA ASN A 178 4.51 4.42 -13.84
C ASN A 178 5.29 3.56 -14.85
N ASP A 179 5.19 2.23 -14.73
CA ASP A 179 5.80 1.31 -15.70
C ASP A 179 5.01 1.29 -17.03
N THR A 180 3.68 1.16 -16.93
CA THR A 180 2.76 1.31 -18.07
C THR A 180 1.52 2.05 -17.62
N LEU A 181 0.89 2.80 -18.52
CA LEU A 181 -0.32 3.58 -18.22
C LEU A 181 -1.45 2.72 -17.60
N LEU A 182 -1.61 1.48 -18.08
CA LEU A 182 -2.63 0.57 -17.56
C LEU A 182 -2.30 0.06 -16.16
N TYR A 183 -1.04 -0.31 -15.88
CA TYR A 183 -0.65 -0.76 -14.55
C TYR A 183 -0.65 0.39 -13.54
N HIS A 184 -0.13 1.54 -13.95
CA HIS A 184 -0.10 2.76 -13.16
C HIS A 184 -1.50 3.16 -12.70
N SER A 185 -2.46 3.28 -13.62
CA SER A 185 -3.85 3.64 -13.29
C SER A 185 -4.53 2.61 -12.38
N LYS A 186 -4.18 1.32 -12.47
CA LYS A 186 -4.68 0.28 -11.55
C LYS A 186 -4.11 0.44 -10.15
N LEU A 187 -2.80 0.71 -10.02
CA LEU A 187 -2.15 0.94 -8.73
C LEU A 187 -2.74 2.16 -8.03
N VAL A 188 -2.86 3.29 -8.74
CA VAL A 188 -3.47 4.50 -8.21
C VAL A 188 -4.90 4.22 -7.71
N ARG A 189 -5.75 3.60 -8.53
CA ARG A 189 -7.12 3.23 -8.12
C ARG A 189 -7.15 2.27 -6.92
N PHE A 190 -6.20 1.34 -6.84
CA PHE A 190 -6.10 0.41 -5.73
C PHE A 190 -5.79 1.15 -4.42
N TYR A 191 -4.73 1.97 -4.40
CA TYR A 191 -4.33 2.71 -3.21
C TYR A 191 -5.31 3.82 -2.83
N THR A 192 -5.97 4.46 -3.80
CA THR A 192 -7.07 5.39 -3.51
C THR A 192 -8.23 4.70 -2.80
N ARG A 193 -8.62 3.48 -3.23
CA ARG A 193 -9.65 2.72 -2.51
C ARG A 193 -9.23 2.36 -1.10
N LEU A 194 -7.95 2.05 -0.89
CA LEU A 194 -7.40 1.81 0.45
C LEU A 194 -7.45 3.07 1.33
N GLY A 195 -7.32 4.26 0.75
CA GLY A 195 -7.45 5.54 1.46
C GLY A 195 -6.26 6.47 1.27
N PHE A 196 -5.35 6.17 0.35
CA PHE A 196 -4.26 7.05 -0.02
C PHE A 196 -4.73 8.13 -0.99
N GLU A 197 -4.21 9.34 -0.81
CA GLU A 197 -4.48 10.49 -1.65
C GLU A 197 -3.30 10.73 -2.59
N GLN A 198 -3.59 11.10 -3.84
CA GLN A 198 -2.56 11.46 -4.81
C GLN A 198 -2.00 12.84 -4.45
N VAL A 199 -0.72 12.92 -4.08
CA VAL A 199 -0.10 14.19 -3.65
C VAL A 199 0.65 14.85 -4.80
N TYR A 200 1.41 14.05 -5.54
CA TYR A 200 2.31 14.59 -6.56
C TYR A 200 2.59 13.54 -7.63
N GLU A 201 2.53 13.95 -8.88
CA GLU A 201 2.99 13.15 -10.01
C GLU A 201 4.46 13.49 -10.26
N VAL A 202 5.36 12.54 -9.96
CA VAL A 202 6.79 12.65 -10.20
C VAL A 202 7.02 12.46 -11.70
N LYS A 203 7.39 13.52 -12.42
CA LYS A 203 7.53 13.52 -13.90
C LYS A 203 8.97 13.45 -14.38
N GLY A 204 9.95 13.64 -13.49
CA GLY A 204 11.38 13.61 -13.82
C GLY A 204 11.94 14.88 -14.44
N GLY A 205 11.17 15.99 -14.45
CA GLY A 205 11.55 17.23 -15.15
C GLY A 205 12.05 18.36 -14.25
N SER A 206 11.82 18.27 -12.93
CA SER A 206 12.17 19.30 -11.95
C SER A 206 13.22 18.82 -10.92
N LEU A 207 13.89 19.76 -10.24
CA LEU A 207 14.83 19.42 -9.14
C LEU A 207 14.14 18.64 -8.01
N ARG A 208 12.84 18.89 -7.77
CA ARG A 208 12.02 18.11 -6.83
C ARG A 208 11.80 16.69 -7.32
N ASP A 209 11.54 16.52 -8.63
CA ASP A 209 11.42 15.20 -9.23
C ASP A 209 12.72 14.39 -9.11
N LEU A 210 13.88 15.03 -9.22
CA LEU A 210 15.16 14.33 -9.03
C LEU A 210 15.31 13.79 -7.60
N GLY A 211 14.91 14.57 -6.60
CA GLY A 211 14.90 14.11 -5.20
C GLY A 211 13.91 12.95 -4.97
N ASP A 212 12.70 13.07 -5.50
CA ASP A 212 11.70 12.01 -5.41
C ASP A 212 12.13 10.76 -6.20
N MET A 213 12.74 10.91 -7.38
CA MET A 213 13.32 9.80 -8.17
C MET A 213 14.50 9.13 -7.46
N LEU A 214 15.32 9.86 -6.72
CA LEU A 214 16.39 9.28 -5.90
C LEU A 214 15.83 8.46 -4.74
N VAL A 215 14.74 8.93 -4.13
CA VAL A 215 14.08 8.26 -3.00
C VAL A 215 13.34 7.00 -3.46
N TRP A 216 12.64 7.06 -4.59
CA TRP A 216 11.74 6.00 -5.04
C TRP A 216 12.27 5.17 -6.21
N GLY A 217 13.39 5.58 -6.81
CA GLY A 217 14.01 4.89 -7.95
C GLY A 217 13.26 5.01 -9.28
N GLY A 218 12.24 5.87 -9.40
CA GLY A 218 11.44 5.95 -10.62
C GLY A 218 10.42 7.10 -10.68
N VAL A 219 9.75 7.16 -11.84
CA VAL A 219 8.64 8.09 -12.15
C VAL A 219 7.33 7.44 -11.74
N GLY A 220 6.40 8.20 -11.18
CA GLY A 220 5.14 7.66 -10.69
C GLY A 220 4.29 8.68 -9.94
N THR A 221 3.20 8.21 -9.37
CA THR A 221 2.31 9.07 -8.56
C THR A 221 2.60 8.80 -7.09
N ARG A 222 3.16 9.78 -6.41
CA ARG A 222 3.35 9.75 -4.96
C ARG A 222 1.99 9.89 -4.30
N MET A 223 1.72 8.98 -3.38
CA MET A 223 0.49 8.98 -2.61
C MET A 223 0.81 8.96 -1.12
N ASP A 224 0.08 9.77 -0.36
CA ASP A 224 0.23 9.87 1.08
C ASP A 224 -1.10 9.51 1.78
N ALA A 225 -1.02 9.12 3.05
CA ALA A 225 -2.18 8.91 3.91
C ALA A 225 -1.84 9.19 5.38
N ASN A 226 -2.84 9.60 6.15
CA ASN A 226 -2.76 9.64 7.60
C ASN A 226 -2.98 8.23 8.17
N LEU A 227 -2.11 7.76 9.06
CA LEU A 227 -2.20 6.38 9.57
C LEU A 227 -3.44 6.15 10.43
N GLU A 228 -3.83 7.12 11.25
CA GLU A 228 -5.01 7.04 12.11
C GLU A 228 -6.28 6.90 11.26
N ASP A 229 -6.43 7.75 10.24
CA ASP A 229 -7.57 7.68 9.30
C ASP A 229 -7.66 6.32 8.59
N LEU A 230 -6.53 5.75 8.17
CA LEU A 230 -6.49 4.42 7.56
C LEU A 230 -6.94 3.32 8.54
N MET A 231 -6.44 3.38 9.78
CA MET A 231 -6.78 2.41 10.82
C MET A 231 -8.25 2.46 11.19
N ILE A 232 -8.84 3.66 11.26
CA ILE A 232 -10.27 3.87 11.47
C ILE A 232 -11.07 3.28 10.31
N LYS A 233 -10.67 3.62 9.07
CA LYS A 233 -11.34 3.16 7.86
C LYS A 233 -11.37 1.63 7.74
N TRP A 234 -10.30 0.96 8.18
CA TRP A 234 -10.19 -0.50 8.08
C TRP A 234 -10.60 -1.23 9.36
N CYS A 235 -10.92 -0.52 10.43
CA CYS A 235 -11.24 -1.07 11.76
C CYS A 235 -12.27 -2.21 11.70
N SER A 236 -13.37 -1.99 10.99
CA SER A 236 -14.45 -2.99 10.80
C SER A 236 -14.02 -4.31 10.15
N ARG A 237 -12.83 -4.37 9.54
CA ARG A 237 -12.29 -5.55 8.87
C ARG A 237 -11.43 -6.43 9.78
N PHE A 238 -10.90 -5.87 10.87
CA PHE A 238 -9.93 -6.56 11.71
C PHE A 238 -10.44 -6.84 13.11
N LYS A 239 -11.46 -6.12 13.57
CA LYS A 239 -12.10 -6.46 14.84
C LYS A 239 -12.83 -7.80 14.74
N PRO A 240 -12.62 -8.71 15.71
CA PRO A 240 -13.40 -9.93 15.81
C PRO A 240 -14.88 -9.59 16.00
N LYS A 241 -15.75 -10.41 15.40
CA LYS A 241 -17.21 -10.32 15.58
C LYS A 241 -17.65 -11.16 16.75
#